data_AF-A0A7X8QXV1-F1
#
_entry.id   AF-A0A7X8QXV1-F1
#
_cell.length_a   1.000
_cell.length_b   1.000
_cell.length_c   1.000
_cell.angle_alpha   90.00
_cell.angle_beta   90.00
_cell.angle_gamma   90.00
#
_symmetry.space_group_name_H-M   'P 1'
#
loop_
_entity.id
_entity.type
_entity.pdbx_description
1 polymer ?
#
loop_
_entity_poly.entity_id
_entity_poly.type
_entity_poly.pdbx_seq_one_letter_code
_entity_poly.pdbx_strand_id
1 'polypeptide(L)'
;MNKKTALHLLLSALLFSAAAAQAQEQSSDAKGIKTTVYTIDSDGEQIVQPALTQHPISSQLSRGVPMDSNIPEEVKNQMGEDMNFISTLQGSGATKFHSKIFGQVDGKTYMNYFTSRVKSIGLNSCGGPNSMAVACVIPFMDSSKMWITKNYMNFNHPQIARLMVVFHEARHTESGNGNWPHATCPTPYTIDGHEVNSIWTGSSLAGEPACDSTPFGAYGSSVVMLKNIEKFCSNCTGKVQADAGIYADDQFKRIIDPKARQEMTADLYQ
;
A
#
# COMPACT_ATOMS: atom_id res chain seq x y z
N MET A 1 8.97 31.51 -45.78
CA MET A 1 9.16 30.93 -44.43
C MET A 1 10.59 30.47 -44.29
N ASN A 2 11.27 30.92 -43.24
CA ASN A 2 12.73 30.96 -43.15
C ASN A 2 13.28 29.71 -42.42
N LYS A 3 14.26 29.01 -43.00
CA LYS A 3 14.79 27.72 -42.52
C LYS A 3 15.49 27.75 -41.16
N LYS A 4 15.64 28.93 -40.54
CA LYS A 4 16.28 29.10 -39.23
C LYS A 4 15.34 28.92 -38.03
N THR A 5 14.02 28.91 -38.21
CA THR A 5 13.06 28.75 -37.10
C THR A 5 12.72 27.28 -36.82
N ALA A 6 13.05 26.35 -37.72
CA ALA A 6 12.77 24.92 -37.56
C ALA A 6 13.83 24.18 -36.71
N LEU A 7 15.01 24.79 -36.47
CA LEU A 7 16.11 24.15 -35.75
C LEU A 7 16.11 24.43 -34.23
N HIS A 8 15.26 25.36 -33.75
CA HIS A 8 15.11 25.65 -32.32
C HIS A 8 13.91 24.94 -31.67
N LEU A 9 13.00 24.33 -32.44
CA LEU A 9 11.94 23.48 -31.88
C LEU A 9 12.32 21.99 -31.75
N LEU A 10 13.45 21.55 -32.32
CA LEU A 10 13.94 20.17 -32.26
C LEU A 10 14.98 19.92 -31.15
N LEU A 11 15.44 20.98 -30.46
CA LEU A 11 16.46 20.86 -29.40
C LEU A 11 15.90 20.95 -27.97
N SER A 12 14.59 21.15 -27.80
CA SER A 12 13.91 21.18 -26.49
C SER A 12 13.18 19.87 -26.15
N ALA A 13 13.20 18.88 -27.05
CA ALA A 13 12.48 17.60 -26.89
C ALA A 13 13.40 16.42 -26.52
N LEU A 14 14.65 16.67 -26.14
CA LEU A 14 15.68 15.63 -25.87
C LEU A 14 16.27 15.65 -24.45
N LEU A 15 15.63 16.34 -23.49
CA LEU A 15 16.13 16.46 -22.11
C LEU A 15 15.19 15.93 -21.01
N PHE A 16 14.15 15.17 -21.35
CA PHE A 16 13.32 14.47 -20.34
C PHE A 16 13.05 13.03 -20.77
N SER A 17 14.05 12.17 -20.65
CA SER A 17 13.90 10.70 -20.68
C SER A 17 15.19 10.04 -20.20
N ALA A 18 15.33 9.84 -18.89
CA ALA A 18 16.10 8.74 -18.30
C ALA A 18 16.14 8.89 -16.77
N ALA A 19 15.11 8.39 -16.08
CA ALA A 19 15.24 7.92 -14.70
C ALA A 19 14.29 6.73 -14.51
N ALA A 20 14.48 5.70 -15.35
CA ALA A 20 13.96 4.37 -15.08
C ALA A 20 15.10 3.58 -14.45
N ALA A 21 15.08 3.44 -13.14
CA ALA A 21 16.03 2.61 -12.40
C ALA A 21 15.83 1.15 -12.82
N GLN A 22 16.83 0.59 -13.51
CA GLN A 22 16.93 -0.84 -13.75
C GLN A 22 17.54 -1.48 -12.49
N ALA A 23 16.71 -2.16 -11.70
CA ALA A 23 17.19 -3.13 -10.73
C ALA A 23 17.46 -4.44 -11.49
N GLN A 24 18.74 -4.77 -11.69
CA GLN A 24 19.17 -6.05 -12.24
C GLN A 24 19.10 -7.11 -11.14
N GLU A 25 18.26 -8.12 -11.35
CA GLU A 25 18.10 -9.27 -10.45
C GLU A 25 19.25 -10.26 -10.68
N GLN A 26 20.17 -10.38 -9.73
CA GLN A 26 21.13 -11.48 -9.68
C GLN A 26 20.55 -12.62 -8.85
N SER A 27 20.36 -13.76 -9.52
CA SER A 27 20.05 -15.07 -8.95
C SER A 27 21.03 -15.43 -7.83
N SER A 28 20.51 -15.73 -6.63
CA SER A 28 21.30 -16.16 -5.49
C SER A 28 21.18 -17.67 -5.29
N ASP A 29 22.28 -18.38 -5.55
CA ASP A 29 22.54 -19.68 -4.91
C ASP A 29 22.92 -19.45 -3.45
N ALA A 30 22.37 -20.30 -2.58
CA ALA A 30 22.43 -20.19 -1.14
C ALA A 30 23.86 -20.37 -0.57
N LYS A 31 24.39 -19.29 0.03
CA LYS A 31 25.26 -19.27 1.21
C LYS A 31 25.29 -17.84 1.74
N GLY A 32 25.10 -17.66 3.05
CA GLY A 32 24.87 -16.36 3.69
C GLY A 32 25.90 -15.29 3.33
N ILE A 33 25.57 -14.47 2.34
CA ILE A 33 26.27 -13.23 2.00
C ILE A 33 25.49 -12.11 2.67
N LYS A 34 26.18 -11.29 3.46
CA LYS A 34 25.64 -10.01 3.95
C LYS A 34 25.48 -9.09 2.74
N THR A 35 24.29 -9.05 2.16
CA THR A 35 23.96 -8.11 1.08
C THR A 35 23.92 -6.71 1.66
N THR A 36 24.93 -5.89 1.35
CA THR A 36 24.87 -4.45 1.62
C THR A 36 24.09 -3.80 0.49
N VAL A 37 22.91 -3.25 0.81
CA VAL A 37 22.07 -2.57 -0.17
C VAL A 37 22.52 -1.12 -0.25
N TYR A 38 22.92 -0.69 -1.45
CA TYR A 38 23.25 0.69 -1.74
C TYR A 38 22.07 1.35 -2.47
N THR A 39 21.76 2.58 -2.09
CA THR A 39 20.88 3.46 -2.88
C THR A 39 21.67 4.65 -3.37
N ILE A 40 21.43 5.05 -4.61
CA ILE A 40 22.03 6.24 -5.21
C ILE A 40 21.02 7.39 -5.01
N ASP A 41 21.46 8.50 -4.43
CA ASP A 41 20.61 9.68 -4.27
C ASP A 41 20.49 10.50 -5.57
N SER A 42 19.78 11.63 -5.49
CA SER A 42 19.56 12.53 -6.63
C SER A 42 20.84 13.15 -7.19
N ASP A 43 21.92 13.16 -6.40
CA ASP A 43 23.20 13.76 -6.75
C ASP A 43 24.22 12.70 -7.23
N GLY A 44 23.82 11.42 -7.24
CA GLY A 44 24.67 10.31 -7.67
C GLY A 44 25.53 9.73 -6.55
N GLU A 45 25.32 10.13 -5.29
CA GLU A 45 26.10 9.64 -4.16
C GLU A 45 25.57 8.29 -3.67
N GLN A 46 26.49 7.35 -3.43
CA GLN A 46 26.14 6.03 -2.89
C GLN A 46 25.89 6.14 -1.39
N ILE A 47 24.62 6.07 -1.01
CA ILE A 47 24.22 5.97 0.39
C ILE A 47 24.13 4.49 0.77
N VAL A 48 25.00 4.08 1.68
CA VAL A 48 24.88 2.78 2.36
C VAL A 48 23.62 2.84 3.19
N GLN A 49 22.61 2.03 2.87
CA GLN A 49 21.48 1.89 3.78
C GLN A 49 22.00 1.23 5.06
N PRO A 50 21.85 1.86 6.24
CA PRO A 50 22.20 1.19 7.47
C PRO A 50 21.38 -0.10 7.52
N ALA A 51 22.07 -1.23 7.63
CA ALA A 51 21.41 -2.51 7.85
C ALA A 51 20.44 -2.30 9.02
N LEU A 52 19.15 -2.53 8.79
CA LEU A 52 18.14 -2.48 9.84
C LEU A 52 18.67 -3.34 10.98
N THR A 53 19.12 -2.70 12.05
CA THR A 53 19.60 -3.40 13.22
C THR A 53 18.41 -4.19 13.73
N GLN A 54 18.47 -5.51 13.58
CA GLN A 54 17.50 -6.42 14.14
C GLN A 54 17.53 -6.24 15.65
N HIS A 55 16.68 -5.36 16.16
CA HIS A 55 16.45 -5.25 17.59
C HIS A 55 15.86 -6.59 18.03
N PRO A 56 16.41 -7.27 19.05
CA PRO A 56 15.83 -8.49 19.57
C PRO A 56 14.40 -8.16 20.02
N ILE A 57 13.44 -8.61 19.22
CA ILE A 57 12.03 -8.34 19.42
C ILE A 57 11.62 -9.08 20.69
N SER A 58 11.23 -8.33 21.72
CA SER A 58 10.66 -8.90 22.94
C SER A 58 9.47 -9.78 22.58
N SER A 59 9.56 -11.07 22.92
CA SER A 59 8.62 -12.13 22.53
C SER A 59 7.19 -11.96 23.05
N GLN A 60 6.89 -10.91 23.82
CA GLN A 60 5.59 -10.72 24.47
C GLN A 60 4.56 -9.92 23.65
N LEU A 61 4.96 -9.21 22.58
CA LEU A 61 4.01 -8.61 21.61
C LEU A 61 3.58 -9.60 20.51
N SER A 62 4.11 -10.83 20.52
CA SER A 62 4.00 -11.84 19.44
C SER A 62 2.65 -12.57 19.33
N ARG A 63 1.59 -12.18 20.06
CA ARG A 63 0.25 -12.71 19.75
C ARG A 63 -0.34 -11.97 18.55
N GLY A 64 0.38 -12.04 17.44
CA GLY A 64 -0.16 -11.69 16.13
C GLY A 64 -1.40 -12.53 15.83
N VAL A 65 -2.13 -12.12 14.80
CA VAL A 65 -3.28 -12.88 14.31
C VAL A 65 -2.81 -14.28 13.86
N PRO A 66 -3.46 -15.38 14.29
CA PRO A 66 -3.11 -16.73 13.85
C PRO A 66 -3.02 -16.85 12.34
N MET A 67 -1.94 -17.46 11.84
CA MET A 67 -1.72 -17.66 10.41
C MET A 67 -1.74 -19.16 10.08
N ASP A 68 -2.35 -19.52 8.95
CA ASP A 68 -2.40 -20.90 8.49
C ASP A 68 -0.98 -21.49 8.35
N SER A 69 -0.84 -22.79 8.62
CA SER A 69 0.45 -23.47 8.63
C SER A 69 1.13 -23.50 7.26
N ASN A 70 0.35 -23.39 6.17
CA ASN A 70 0.84 -23.40 4.79
C ASN A 70 1.33 -22.03 4.29
N ILE A 71 1.23 -20.96 5.09
CA ILE A 71 1.88 -19.69 4.78
C ILE A 71 3.39 -19.83 5.09
N PRO A 72 4.28 -19.48 4.14
CA PRO A 72 5.72 -19.55 4.37
C PRO A 72 6.17 -18.73 5.59
N GLU A 73 7.20 -19.22 6.30
CA GLU A 73 7.63 -18.63 7.57
C GLU A 73 8.19 -17.21 7.39
N GLU A 74 8.86 -16.95 6.27
CA GLU A 74 9.33 -15.62 5.89
C GLU A 74 8.19 -14.60 5.73
N VAL A 75 7.04 -15.04 5.19
CA VAL A 75 5.85 -14.18 5.05
C VAL A 75 5.20 -13.93 6.41
N LYS A 76 5.15 -14.94 7.28
CA LYS A 76 4.66 -14.79 8.66
C LYS A 76 5.51 -13.79 9.44
N ASN A 77 6.83 -13.91 9.32
CA ASN A 77 7.78 -13.00 9.96
C ASN A 77 7.63 -11.58 9.43
N GLN A 78 7.55 -11.39 8.10
CA GLN A 78 7.32 -10.08 7.49
C GLN A 78 6.02 -9.43 7.99
N MET A 79 4.92 -10.19 8.02
CA MET A 79 3.64 -9.70 8.54
C MET A 79 3.75 -9.35 10.04
N GLY A 80 4.49 -10.13 10.82
CA GLY A 80 4.79 -9.84 12.22
C GLY A 80 5.59 -8.54 12.40
N GLU A 81 6.59 -8.31 11.56
CA GLU A 81 7.38 -7.07 11.53
C GLU A 81 6.52 -5.86 11.13
N ASP A 82 5.62 -6.03 10.17
CA ASP A 82 4.66 -5.00 9.75
C ASP A 82 3.71 -4.62 10.89
N MET A 83 3.14 -5.62 11.57
CA MET A 83 2.28 -5.38 12.74
C MET A 83 3.04 -4.76 13.90
N ASN A 84 4.28 -5.18 14.14
CA ASN A 84 5.13 -4.57 15.16
C ASN A 84 5.41 -3.11 14.82
N PHE A 85 5.79 -2.80 13.58
CA PHE A 85 6.01 -1.43 13.13
C PHE A 85 4.77 -0.55 13.36
N ILE A 86 3.60 -0.97 12.85
CA ILE A 86 2.41 -0.12 12.96
C ILE A 86 1.98 0.08 14.42
N SER A 87 2.24 -0.89 15.30
CA SER A 87 1.98 -0.78 16.74
C SER A 87 2.83 0.29 17.45
N THR A 88 3.93 0.72 16.84
CA THR A 88 4.82 1.75 17.40
C THR A 88 4.48 3.16 16.95
N LEU A 89 3.58 3.34 15.99
CA LEU A 89 3.29 4.67 15.45
C LEU A 89 2.69 5.59 16.50
N GLN A 90 3.10 6.85 16.46
CA GLN A 90 2.58 7.93 17.28
C GLN A 90 2.28 9.10 16.36
N GLY A 91 1.14 9.74 16.57
CA GLY A 91 0.71 10.89 15.80
C GLY A 91 0.47 12.12 16.65
N SER A 92 0.69 13.30 16.06
CA SER A 92 0.41 14.60 16.67
C SER A 92 -1.00 15.13 16.37
N GLY A 93 -1.77 14.41 15.54
CA GLY A 93 -3.12 14.79 15.12
C GLY A 93 -3.77 13.75 14.24
N ALA A 94 -4.99 14.03 13.81
CA ALA A 94 -5.75 13.23 12.86
C ALA A 94 -6.78 14.11 12.13
N THR A 95 -7.00 13.82 10.84
CA THR A 95 -8.12 14.38 10.07
C THR A 95 -9.48 13.88 10.57
N LYS A 96 -10.58 14.47 10.07
CA LYS A 96 -11.92 14.05 10.50
C LYS A 96 -12.25 12.66 10.00
N PHE A 97 -11.87 12.31 8.77
CA PHE A 97 -12.12 10.96 8.25
C PHE A 97 -11.31 9.91 8.98
N HIS A 98 -10.04 10.21 9.32
CA HIS A 98 -9.23 9.29 10.11
C HIS A 98 -9.82 9.04 11.49
N SER A 99 -10.24 10.11 12.18
CA SER A 99 -10.91 10.03 13.48
C SER A 99 -12.18 9.18 13.43
N LYS A 100 -12.90 9.21 12.30
CA LYS A 100 -14.14 8.45 12.11
C LYS A 100 -13.90 6.96 11.83
N ILE A 101 -12.84 6.60 11.10
CA ILE A 101 -12.57 5.20 10.71
C ILE A 101 -11.74 4.51 11.79
N PHE A 102 -10.61 5.12 12.16
CA PHE A 102 -9.60 4.52 13.02
C PHE A 102 -9.61 5.14 14.41
N GLY A 103 -9.69 6.47 14.50
CA GLY A 103 -9.48 7.24 15.72
C GLY A 103 -8.22 8.11 15.60
N GLN A 104 -7.38 8.13 16.63
CA GLN A 104 -6.10 8.84 16.59
C GLN A 104 -5.09 8.10 15.70
N VAL A 105 -4.12 8.83 15.15
CA VAL A 105 -2.94 8.21 14.51
C VAL A 105 -2.07 7.67 15.62
N ASP A 106 -2.27 6.40 15.96
CA ASP A 106 -1.64 5.76 17.11
C ASP A 106 -1.62 4.24 16.90
N GLY A 107 -0.50 3.62 17.24
CA GLY A 107 -0.28 2.21 16.98
C GLY A 107 -1.24 1.30 17.75
N LYS A 108 -1.64 1.66 18.97
CA LYS A 108 -2.66 0.91 19.71
C LYS A 108 -4.02 1.03 19.01
N THR A 109 -4.35 2.21 18.48
CA THR A 109 -5.57 2.43 17.70
C THR A 109 -5.61 1.56 16.44
N TYR A 110 -4.52 1.54 15.65
CA TYR A 110 -4.43 0.69 14.47
C TYR A 110 -4.47 -0.80 14.81
N MET A 111 -3.74 -1.24 15.83
CA MET A 111 -3.75 -2.64 16.26
C MET A 111 -5.12 -3.08 16.77
N ASN A 112 -5.83 -2.23 17.51
CA ASN A 112 -7.20 -2.52 17.93
C ASN A 112 -8.14 -2.63 16.73
N TYR A 113 -8.04 -1.70 15.77
CA TYR A 113 -8.85 -1.72 14.55
C TYR A 113 -8.66 -3.04 13.79
N PHE A 114 -7.41 -3.45 13.57
CA PHE A 114 -7.07 -4.66 12.85
C PHE A 114 -7.50 -5.92 13.61
N THR A 115 -7.04 -6.09 14.86
CA THR A 115 -7.29 -7.33 15.63
C THR A 115 -8.74 -7.49 16.07
N SER A 116 -9.54 -6.42 16.12
CA SER A 116 -10.98 -6.55 16.34
C SER A 116 -11.70 -7.15 15.12
N ARG A 117 -11.12 -7.03 13.92
CA ARG A 117 -11.71 -7.36 12.62
C ARG A 117 -11.17 -8.65 12.00
N VAL A 118 -9.85 -8.80 11.99
CA VAL A 118 -9.17 -9.96 11.41
C VAL A 118 -8.75 -10.91 12.54
N LYS A 119 -9.26 -12.14 12.50
CA LYS A 119 -9.06 -13.18 13.52
C LYS A 119 -8.13 -14.30 13.07
N SER A 120 -7.93 -14.46 11.77
CA SER A 120 -6.89 -15.33 11.21
C SER A 120 -6.46 -14.84 9.83
N ILE A 121 -5.29 -15.30 9.38
CA ILE A 121 -4.76 -15.07 8.03
C ILE A 121 -4.53 -16.41 7.36
N GLY A 122 -5.02 -16.59 6.14
CA GLY A 122 -4.83 -17.81 5.36
C GLY A 122 -4.32 -17.55 3.94
N LEU A 123 -4.14 -18.64 3.20
CA LEU A 123 -3.76 -18.60 1.78
C LEU A 123 -4.96 -18.99 0.89
N ASN A 124 -5.31 -18.14 -0.07
CA ASN A 124 -6.36 -18.43 -1.07
C ASN A 124 -5.97 -17.84 -2.44
N SER A 125 -6.69 -18.22 -3.49
CA SER A 125 -6.52 -17.65 -4.84
C SER A 125 -7.42 -16.43 -5.10
N CYS A 126 -8.38 -16.13 -4.21
CA CYS A 126 -9.21 -14.92 -4.26
C CYS A 126 -9.82 -14.65 -5.65
N GLY A 127 -10.53 -15.64 -6.21
CA GLY A 127 -11.14 -15.55 -7.55
C GLY A 127 -10.55 -16.52 -8.59
N GLY A 128 -9.62 -17.39 -8.18
CA GLY A 128 -9.08 -18.45 -9.02
C GLY A 128 -7.64 -18.19 -9.49
N PRO A 129 -7.07 -19.08 -10.32
CA PRO A 129 -5.64 -19.08 -10.65
C PRO A 129 -5.17 -17.85 -11.44
N ASN A 130 -6.10 -17.15 -12.11
CA ASN A 130 -5.82 -15.96 -12.92
C ASN A 130 -6.25 -14.66 -12.21
N SER A 131 -6.57 -14.72 -10.91
CA SER A 131 -6.94 -13.52 -10.16
C SER A 131 -5.74 -12.60 -9.97
N MET A 132 -5.96 -11.30 -10.18
CA MET A 132 -4.98 -10.26 -9.90
C MET A 132 -5.05 -9.74 -8.47
N ALA A 133 -5.94 -10.30 -7.63
CA ALA A 133 -6.08 -9.92 -6.25
C ALA A 133 -4.76 -10.14 -5.48
N VAL A 134 -4.42 -9.20 -4.61
CA VAL A 134 -3.26 -9.31 -3.72
C VAL A 134 -3.66 -10.04 -2.44
N ALA A 135 -4.82 -9.69 -1.89
CA ALA A 135 -5.48 -10.37 -0.81
C ALA A 135 -7.01 -10.27 -1.02
N CYS A 136 -7.78 -10.94 -0.16
CA CYS A 136 -9.23 -10.81 -0.10
C CYS A 136 -9.77 -11.18 1.28
N VAL A 137 -10.98 -10.73 1.57
CA VAL A 137 -11.88 -11.36 2.54
C VAL A 137 -13.00 -12.07 1.77
N ILE A 138 -13.37 -13.28 2.20
CA ILE A 138 -14.45 -14.06 1.60
C ILE A 138 -15.57 -14.21 2.64
N PRO A 139 -16.52 -13.26 2.73
CA PRO A 139 -17.43 -13.17 3.86
C PRO A 139 -18.27 -14.42 4.12
N PHE A 140 -18.63 -15.15 3.07
CA PHE A 140 -19.42 -16.38 3.16
C PHE A 140 -18.62 -17.60 3.61
N MET A 141 -17.29 -17.55 3.57
CA MET A 141 -16.40 -18.62 4.07
C MET A 141 -15.98 -18.33 5.51
N ASP A 142 -15.45 -17.13 5.75
CA ASP A 142 -15.13 -16.61 7.07
C ASP A 142 -15.01 -15.08 6.97
N SER A 143 -15.99 -14.37 7.53
CA SER A 143 -16.06 -12.90 7.50
C SER A 143 -14.97 -12.18 8.29
N SER A 144 -14.19 -12.90 9.10
CA SER A 144 -13.10 -12.36 9.90
C SER A 144 -11.73 -12.93 9.51
N LYS A 145 -11.64 -13.66 8.40
CA LYS A 145 -10.37 -14.18 7.88
C LYS A 145 -9.92 -13.40 6.66
N MET A 146 -8.69 -12.91 6.73
CA MET A 146 -8.00 -12.35 5.57
C MET A 146 -7.27 -13.46 4.84
N TRP A 147 -7.40 -13.50 3.53
CA TRP A 147 -6.69 -14.44 2.67
C TRP A 147 -5.67 -13.68 1.84
N ILE A 148 -4.38 -13.97 2.03
CA ILE A 148 -3.34 -13.49 1.13
C ILE A 148 -3.24 -14.41 -0.08
N THR A 149 -2.75 -13.88 -1.20
CA THR A 149 -2.52 -14.65 -2.43
C THR A 149 -1.03 -14.80 -2.72
N LYS A 150 -0.69 -15.49 -3.82
CA LYS A 150 0.68 -15.52 -4.34
C LYS A 150 1.21 -14.13 -4.72
N ASN A 151 0.34 -13.21 -5.14
CA ASN A 151 0.76 -11.85 -5.46
C ASN A 151 1.29 -11.14 -4.20
N TYR A 152 0.62 -11.27 -3.05
CA TYR A 152 1.12 -10.71 -1.79
C TYR A 152 2.51 -11.24 -1.42
N MET A 153 2.74 -12.54 -1.62
CA MET A 153 4.00 -13.19 -1.25
C MET A 153 5.16 -12.91 -2.22
N ASN A 154 4.85 -12.76 -3.50
CA ASN A 154 5.88 -12.67 -4.55
C ASN A 154 6.42 -11.24 -4.74
N PHE A 155 5.66 -10.21 -4.37
CA PHE A 155 6.08 -8.84 -4.60
C PHE A 155 6.83 -8.25 -3.40
N ASN A 156 8.06 -7.78 -3.64
CA ASN A 156 8.84 -7.06 -2.65
C ASN A 156 8.43 -5.58 -2.58
N HIS A 157 7.33 -5.30 -1.88
CA HIS A 157 6.86 -3.94 -1.66
C HIS A 157 7.37 -3.34 -0.35
N PRO A 158 7.50 -2.00 -0.24
CA PRO A 158 7.76 -1.33 1.02
C PRO A 158 6.75 -1.69 2.11
N GLN A 159 7.19 -1.70 3.37
CA GLN A 159 6.35 -2.02 4.53
C GLN A 159 5.03 -1.24 4.58
N ILE A 160 5.05 0.04 4.23
CA ILE A 160 3.84 0.88 4.16
C ILE A 160 2.81 0.36 3.13
N ALA A 161 3.25 -0.12 1.97
CA ALA A 161 2.36 -0.67 0.96
C ALA A 161 1.75 -2.00 1.40
N ARG A 162 2.51 -2.84 2.11
CA ARG A 162 1.98 -4.09 2.67
C ARG A 162 0.93 -3.82 3.74
N LEU A 163 1.20 -2.87 4.65
CA LEU A 163 0.24 -2.42 5.66
C LEU A 163 -1.04 -1.85 5.05
N MET A 164 -0.93 -1.09 3.97
CA MET A 164 -2.08 -0.62 3.21
C MET A 164 -2.99 -1.78 2.79
N VAL A 165 -2.45 -2.87 2.24
CA VAL A 165 -3.24 -4.06 1.88
C VAL A 165 -3.88 -4.70 3.11
N VAL A 166 -3.12 -4.87 4.19
CA VAL A 166 -3.65 -5.50 5.42
C VAL A 166 -4.85 -4.74 6.00
N PHE A 167 -4.77 -3.41 6.03
CA PHE A 167 -5.85 -2.57 6.56
C PHE A 167 -7.00 -2.39 5.55
N HIS A 168 -6.71 -2.44 4.26
CA HIS A 168 -7.71 -2.56 3.20
C HIS A 168 -8.57 -3.81 3.42
N GLU A 169 -7.96 -4.98 3.59
CA GLU A 169 -8.70 -6.23 3.80
C GLU A 169 -9.45 -6.24 5.13
N ALA A 170 -8.88 -5.65 6.19
CA ALA A 170 -9.59 -5.48 7.45
C ALA A 170 -10.89 -4.68 7.25
N ARG A 171 -10.95 -3.76 6.29
CA ARG A 171 -12.19 -3.04 5.97
C ARG A 171 -13.27 -4.01 5.47
N HIS A 172 -12.92 -4.98 4.65
CA HIS A 172 -13.87 -5.94 4.09
C HIS A 172 -14.50 -6.89 5.11
N THR A 173 -14.02 -6.94 6.36
CA THR A 173 -14.65 -7.75 7.42
C THR A 173 -15.88 -7.08 8.05
N GLU A 174 -16.16 -5.81 7.74
CA GLU A 174 -17.24 -5.05 8.37
C GLU A 174 -18.63 -5.38 7.77
N SER A 175 -19.23 -6.49 8.22
CA SER A 175 -20.55 -6.94 7.76
C SER A 175 -21.69 -5.94 8.02
N GLY A 176 -21.60 -5.15 9.09
CA GLY A 176 -22.56 -4.06 9.39
C GLY A 176 -22.58 -2.95 8.32
N ASN A 177 -21.59 -2.95 7.44
CA ASN A 177 -21.47 -2.03 6.31
C ASN A 177 -21.48 -2.78 4.96
N GLY A 178 -22.02 -4.00 4.94
CA GLY A 178 -22.09 -4.83 3.73
C GLY A 178 -20.74 -5.30 3.23
N ASN A 179 -19.71 -5.39 4.09
CA ASN A 179 -18.34 -5.80 3.74
C ASN A 179 -17.61 -4.85 2.80
N TRP A 180 -18.12 -3.62 2.63
CA TRP A 180 -17.49 -2.58 1.79
C TRP A 180 -17.05 -3.11 0.42
N PRO A 181 -17.97 -3.65 -0.40
CA PRO A 181 -17.58 -4.23 -1.68
C PRO A 181 -16.96 -3.15 -2.57
N HIS A 182 -15.99 -3.55 -3.39
CA HIS A 182 -15.45 -2.64 -4.39
C HIS A 182 -16.53 -2.24 -5.40
N ALA A 183 -16.42 -1.02 -5.89
CA ALA A 183 -17.09 -0.56 -7.10
C ALA A 183 -16.31 -1.00 -8.35
N THR A 184 -17.02 -1.20 -9.45
CA THR A 184 -16.42 -1.41 -10.76
C THR A 184 -15.81 -0.10 -11.27
N CYS A 185 -14.54 -0.14 -11.64
CA CYS A 185 -13.85 1.00 -12.23
C CYS A 185 -14.40 1.33 -13.64
N PRO A 186 -14.38 2.61 -14.06
CA PRO A 186 -14.87 3.03 -15.39
C PRO A 186 -14.23 2.29 -16.57
N THR A 187 -14.83 2.37 -17.75
CA THR A 187 -14.24 1.87 -19.00
C THR A 187 -14.44 2.91 -20.11
N PRO A 188 -13.37 3.49 -20.69
CA PRO A 188 -11.97 3.34 -20.27
C PRO A 188 -11.73 3.96 -18.89
N TYR A 189 -10.72 3.47 -18.16
CA TYR A 189 -10.30 4.08 -16.91
C TYR A 189 -9.01 4.87 -17.10
N THR A 190 -9.14 6.19 -17.21
CA THR A 190 -8.00 7.09 -17.40
C THR A 190 -8.03 8.24 -16.42
N ILE A 191 -6.86 8.71 -16.02
CA ILE A 191 -6.64 9.92 -15.22
C ILE A 191 -5.62 10.76 -15.96
N ASP A 192 -5.95 12.02 -16.25
CA ASP A 192 -5.12 12.94 -17.03
C ASP A 192 -4.66 12.36 -18.38
N GLY A 193 -5.52 11.54 -19.00
CA GLY A 193 -5.24 10.88 -20.28
C GLY A 193 -4.39 9.62 -20.20
N HIS A 194 -3.96 9.19 -19.00
CA HIS A 194 -3.19 7.98 -18.79
C HIS A 194 -4.05 6.85 -18.23
N GLU A 195 -3.87 5.63 -18.74
CA GLU A 195 -4.53 4.44 -18.21
C GLU A 195 -4.13 4.20 -16.74
N VAL A 196 -5.11 3.86 -15.92
CA VAL A 196 -4.88 3.50 -14.52
C VAL A 196 -4.62 2.00 -14.41
N ASN A 197 -3.40 1.64 -14.03
CA ASN A 197 -2.97 0.27 -13.84
C ASN A 197 -2.72 -0.04 -12.36
N SER A 198 -2.78 -1.32 -12.00
CA SER A 198 -2.42 -1.80 -10.68
C SER A 198 -0.93 -1.61 -10.43
N ILE A 199 -0.55 -0.92 -9.35
CA ILE A 199 0.84 -0.82 -8.89
C ILE A 199 1.43 -2.17 -8.45
N TRP A 200 0.58 -3.16 -8.18
CA TRP A 200 1.00 -4.48 -7.74
C TRP A 200 1.33 -5.38 -8.93
N THR A 201 0.52 -5.32 -9.99
CA THR A 201 0.56 -6.33 -11.06
C THR A 201 0.80 -5.74 -12.45
N GLY A 202 0.74 -4.41 -12.60
CA GLY A 202 0.80 -3.73 -13.90
C GLY A 202 -0.45 -3.88 -14.76
N SER A 203 -1.45 -4.65 -14.33
CA SER A 203 -2.69 -4.90 -15.09
C SER A 203 -3.58 -3.65 -15.14
N SER A 204 -4.33 -3.50 -16.24
CA SER A 204 -5.39 -2.50 -16.34
C SER A 204 -6.43 -2.68 -15.24
N LEU A 205 -6.92 -1.57 -14.70
CA LEU A 205 -8.04 -1.57 -13.75
C LEU A 205 -9.39 -1.29 -14.42
N ALA A 206 -9.43 -1.01 -15.73
CA ALA A 206 -10.68 -0.66 -16.40
C ALA A 206 -11.69 -1.81 -16.36
N GLY A 207 -12.89 -1.56 -15.85
CA GLY A 207 -13.95 -2.58 -15.73
C GLY A 207 -13.77 -3.58 -14.58
N GLU A 208 -12.67 -3.49 -13.82
CA GLU A 208 -12.42 -4.37 -12.67
C GLU A 208 -13.12 -3.85 -11.40
N PRO A 209 -13.55 -4.74 -10.48
CA PRO A 209 -14.04 -4.35 -9.15
C PRO A 209 -12.85 -3.94 -8.27
N ALA A 210 -12.23 -2.80 -8.58
CA ALA A 210 -10.98 -2.36 -7.96
C ALA A 210 -10.99 -0.86 -7.60
N CYS A 211 -12.19 -0.31 -7.42
CA CYS A 211 -12.45 1.08 -7.09
C CYS A 211 -13.39 1.21 -5.88
N ASP A 212 -13.52 2.42 -5.34
CA ASP A 212 -14.54 2.77 -4.35
C ASP A 212 -15.38 3.95 -4.83
N SER A 213 -16.66 3.95 -4.46
CA SER A 213 -17.58 5.08 -4.68
C SER A 213 -17.78 5.94 -3.44
N THR A 214 -17.08 5.69 -2.34
CA THR A 214 -17.20 6.47 -1.10
C THR A 214 -15.84 6.69 -0.43
N PRO A 215 -15.68 7.71 0.42
CA PRO A 215 -14.45 7.90 1.19
C PRO A 215 -14.15 6.79 2.20
N PHE A 216 -15.16 5.98 2.54
CA PHE A 216 -15.11 5.00 3.63
C PHE A 216 -15.00 3.56 3.14
N GLY A 217 -14.86 3.33 1.83
CA GLY A 217 -14.57 2.01 1.27
C GLY A 217 -13.17 1.52 1.61
N ALA A 218 -12.78 0.37 1.07
CA ALA A 218 -11.49 -0.25 1.39
C ALA A 218 -10.30 0.56 0.85
N TYR A 219 -10.36 1.05 -0.40
CA TYR A 219 -9.38 1.99 -0.94
C TYR A 219 -9.47 3.36 -0.27
N GLY A 220 -10.66 3.89 -0.03
CA GLY A 220 -10.87 5.17 0.64
C GLY A 220 -10.24 5.20 2.03
N SER A 221 -10.49 4.16 2.83
CA SER A 221 -9.89 3.99 4.16
C SER A 221 -8.36 3.86 4.12
N SER A 222 -7.82 3.23 3.08
CA SER A 222 -6.37 3.14 2.84
C SER A 222 -5.75 4.51 2.59
N VAL A 223 -6.36 5.34 1.72
CA VAL A 223 -5.92 6.72 1.47
C VAL A 223 -5.95 7.53 2.78
N VAL A 224 -7.04 7.40 3.55
CA VAL A 224 -7.19 8.11 4.82
C VAL A 224 -6.09 7.71 5.81
N MET A 225 -5.84 6.41 5.99
CA MET A 225 -4.77 5.93 6.88
C MET A 225 -3.41 6.51 6.45
N LEU A 226 -3.07 6.33 5.18
CA LEU A 226 -1.75 6.69 4.65
C LEU A 226 -1.50 8.21 4.66
N LYS A 227 -2.47 9.04 4.26
CA LYS A 227 -2.33 10.51 4.35
C LYS A 227 -2.16 11.01 5.78
N ASN A 228 -2.75 10.31 6.76
CA ASN A 228 -2.59 10.68 8.16
C ASN A 228 -1.25 10.21 8.73
N ILE A 229 -0.71 9.08 8.27
CA ILE A 229 0.68 8.68 8.57
C ILE A 229 1.67 9.70 7.96
N GLU A 230 1.48 10.07 6.69
CA GLU A 230 2.29 11.09 6.01
C GLU A 230 2.32 12.41 6.79
N LYS A 231 1.13 12.93 7.15
CA LYS A 231 1.00 14.27 7.75
C LYS A 231 1.28 14.33 9.25
N PHE A 232 0.85 13.33 10.01
CA PHE A 232 0.76 13.44 11.46
C PHE A 232 1.63 12.47 12.23
N CYS A 233 2.26 11.48 11.59
CA CYS A 233 3.13 10.54 12.32
C CYS A 233 4.38 11.26 12.83
N SER A 234 4.46 11.46 14.15
CA SER A 234 5.51 12.24 14.80
C SER A 234 6.80 11.46 15.03
N ASN A 235 6.75 10.13 14.96
CA ASN A 235 7.91 9.25 15.11
C ASN A 235 8.27 8.46 13.83
N CYS A 236 7.65 8.81 12.70
CA CYS A 236 8.00 8.22 11.41
C CYS A 236 9.26 8.89 10.83
N THR A 237 10.04 8.13 10.06
CA THR A 237 11.12 8.70 9.25
C THR A 237 10.54 9.43 8.04
N GLY A 238 11.32 10.33 7.43
CA GLY A 238 10.92 10.98 6.18
C GLY A 238 10.63 9.99 5.06
N LYS A 239 11.34 8.85 5.00
CA LYS A 239 11.05 7.78 4.04
C LYS A 239 9.66 7.17 4.26
N VAL A 240 9.31 6.87 5.51
CA VAL A 240 8.00 6.29 5.84
C VAL A 240 6.86 7.25 5.45
N GLN A 241 7.02 8.54 5.74
CA GLN A 241 6.03 9.55 5.37
C GLN A 241 5.92 9.70 3.84
N ALA A 242 7.05 9.72 3.12
CA ALA A 242 7.08 9.79 1.67
C ALA A 242 6.44 8.56 1.00
N ASP A 243 6.78 7.35 1.45
CA ASP A 243 6.14 6.11 0.99
C ASP A 243 4.62 6.19 1.21
N ALA A 244 4.18 6.63 2.41
CA ALA A 244 2.76 6.78 2.72
C ALA A 244 2.06 7.76 1.77
N GLY A 245 2.67 8.89 1.46
CA GLY A 245 2.12 9.84 0.49
C GLY A 245 1.98 9.26 -0.91
N ILE A 246 3.03 8.60 -1.42
CA ILE A 246 3.03 7.98 -2.75
C ILE A 246 1.92 6.93 -2.87
N TYR A 247 1.83 6.01 -1.91
CA TYR A 247 0.83 4.95 -1.94
C TYR A 247 -0.59 5.48 -1.68
N ALA A 248 -0.75 6.54 -0.88
CA ALA A 248 -2.03 7.22 -0.70
C ALA A 248 -2.53 7.84 -2.00
N ASP A 249 -1.66 8.55 -2.72
CA ASP A 249 -2.00 9.21 -3.98
C ASP A 249 -2.37 8.18 -5.05
N ASP A 250 -1.71 7.02 -5.04
CA ASP A 250 -2.10 5.90 -5.91
C ASP A 250 -3.49 5.36 -5.56
N GLN A 251 -3.78 5.08 -4.28
CA GLN A 251 -5.11 4.59 -3.89
C GLN A 251 -6.20 5.65 -4.13
N PHE A 252 -5.86 6.94 -4.05
CA PHE A 252 -6.82 8.02 -4.29
C PHE A 252 -7.32 8.04 -5.74
N LYS A 253 -6.52 7.54 -6.69
CA LYS A 253 -6.97 7.34 -8.08
C LYS A 253 -8.20 6.45 -8.14
N ARG A 254 -8.26 5.41 -7.29
CA ARG A 254 -9.33 4.40 -7.20
C ARG A 254 -10.63 4.89 -6.60
N ILE A 255 -10.72 6.16 -6.19
CA ILE A 255 -11.97 6.79 -5.76
C ILE A 255 -12.64 7.42 -6.97
N ILE A 256 -13.75 6.84 -7.42
CA ILE A 256 -14.37 7.18 -8.71
C ILE A 256 -15.56 8.13 -8.61
N ASP A 257 -16.18 8.24 -7.43
CA ASP A 257 -17.26 9.19 -7.21
C ASP A 257 -16.71 10.62 -7.04
N PRO A 258 -17.12 11.59 -7.87
CA PRO A 258 -16.59 12.96 -7.81
C PRO A 258 -16.80 13.65 -6.46
N LYS A 259 -17.95 13.39 -5.81
CA LYS A 259 -18.26 13.99 -4.50
C LYS A 259 -17.35 13.39 -3.43
N ALA A 260 -17.17 12.07 -3.40
CA ALA A 260 -16.24 11.40 -2.50
C ALA A 260 -14.81 11.94 -2.66
N ARG A 261 -14.34 12.12 -3.91
CA ARG A 261 -13.04 12.72 -4.19
C ARG A 261 -12.93 14.13 -3.60
N GLN A 262 -13.92 14.98 -3.83
CA GLN A 262 -13.93 16.35 -3.31
C GLN A 262 -13.89 16.38 -1.78
N GLU A 263 -14.70 15.55 -1.12
CA GLU A 263 -14.72 15.44 0.34
C GLU A 263 -13.37 14.98 0.91
N MET A 264 -12.75 13.97 0.29
CA MET A 264 -11.42 13.50 0.66
C MET A 264 -10.34 14.53 0.39
N THR A 265 -10.40 15.27 -0.72
CA THR A 265 -9.44 16.36 -0.99
C THR A 265 -9.52 17.44 0.10
N ALA A 266 -10.74 17.83 0.49
CA ALA A 266 -10.95 18.82 1.54
C ALA A 266 -10.46 18.36 2.92
N ASP A 267 -10.63 17.08 3.27
CA ASP A 267 -10.18 16.55 4.57
C ASP A 267 -8.68 16.22 4.60
N LEU A 268 -8.12 15.70 3.50
CA LEU A 268 -6.80 15.08 3.49
C LEU A 268 -5.68 15.90 2.85
N TYR A 269 -5.97 16.92 2.04
CA TYR A 269 -4.94 17.65 1.26
C TYR A 269 -4.87 19.15 1.56
N GLN A 270 -5.86 19.68 2.27
CA GLN A 270 -5.81 21.03 2.84
C GLN A 270 -5.16 20.99 4.24
#